data_AF-A0A5E4MKF0-F1
#
_entry.id   AF-A0A5E4MKF0-F1
#
_cell.length_a   1.000
_cell.length_b   1.000
_cell.length_c   1.000
_cell.angle_alpha   90.00
_cell.angle_beta   90.00
_cell.angle_gamma   90.00
#
_symmetry.space_group_name_H-M   'P 1'
#
loop_
_entity.id
_entity.type
_entity.pdbx_description
1 polymer ?
#
loop_
_entity_poly.entity_id
_entity_poly.type
_entity_poly.pdbx_seq_one_letter_code
_entity_poly.pdbx_strand_id
1 'polypeptide(L)'
;MCTLPRPVFCHSTIVTPSDRMCCYGSYVEYDPVNLNVQCSNNIATVWITIPKLKIISWEAIVHYFKKEMFESSIENLKKIGIPPEFYNRIIEA
;
A
#
# COMPACT_ATOMS: atom_id res chain seq x y z
N MET A 1 -19.81 17.48 12.37
CA MET A 1 -20.18 16.12 11.92
C MET A 1 -19.34 15.83 10.67
N CYS A 2 -18.60 14.73 10.63
CA CYS A 2 -17.76 14.39 9.47
C CYS A 2 -18.62 13.59 8.48
N THR A 3 -18.87 14.14 7.30
CA THR A 3 -19.54 13.43 6.21
C THR A 3 -18.48 12.72 5.38
N LEU A 4 -18.54 11.39 5.34
CA LEU A 4 -17.64 10.61 4.50
C LEU A 4 -18.13 10.65 3.04
N PRO A 5 -17.21 10.73 2.06
CA PRO A 5 -17.57 11.05 0.68
C PRO A 5 -18.28 9.92 -0.06
N ARG A 6 -17.93 8.64 0.21
CA ARG A 6 -18.51 7.47 -0.49
C ARG A 6 -18.56 6.24 0.43
N PRO A 7 -19.68 5.50 0.47
CA PRO A 7 -19.75 4.23 1.17
C PRO A 7 -19.03 3.13 0.40
N VAL A 8 -18.49 2.17 1.15
CA VAL A 8 -17.78 1.00 0.66
C VAL A 8 -18.31 -0.21 1.41
N PHE A 9 -18.78 -1.24 0.70
CA PHE A 9 -19.44 -2.40 1.31
C PHE A 9 -19.02 -3.73 0.66
N CYS A 10 -19.38 -4.83 1.30
CA CYS A 10 -19.04 -6.20 0.89
C CYS A 10 -17.53 -6.37 0.60
N HIS A 11 -16.68 -5.95 1.55
CA HIS A 11 -15.23 -5.96 1.40
C HIS A 11 -14.58 -7.01 2.31
N SER A 12 -13.42 -7.51 1.90
CA SER A 12 -12.54 -8.31 2.76
C SER A 12 -11.47 -7.42 3.36
N THR A 13 -11.06 -7.73 4.60
CA THR A 13 -9.92 -7.07 5.25
C THR A 13 -8.91 -8.08 5.77
N ILE A 14 -7.62 -7.75 5.65
CA ILE A 14 -6.53 -8.49 6.29
C ILE A 14 -5.61 -7.51 7.00
N VAL A 15 -5.01 -7.95 8.11
CA VAL A 15 -3.95 -7.22 8.81
C VAL A 15 -2.62 -7.92 8.57
N THR A 16 -1.64 -7.19 8.05
CA THR A 16 -0.29 -7.71 7.84
C THR A 16 0.51 -7.73 9.15
N PRO A 17 1.61 -8.49 9.24
CA PRO A 17 2.51 -8.44 10.40
C PRO A 17 3.16 -7.07 10.67
N SER A 18 3.04 -6.12 9.72
CA SER A 18 3.49 -4.74 9.91
C SER A 18 2.40 -3.82 10.43
N ASP A 19 1.28 -4.37 10.93
CA ASP A 19 0.09 -3.60 11.37
C ASP A 19 -0.53 -2.73 10.27
N ARG A 20 -0.39 -3.15 9.00
CA ARG A 20 -1.08 -2.52 7.87
C ARG A 20 -2.38 -3.28 7.63
N MET A 21 -3.50 -2.58 7.71
CA MET A 21 -4.78 -3.12 7.26
C MET A 21 -4.90 -2.91 5.75
N CYS A 22 -5.27 -3.97 5.03
CA CYS A 22 -5.60 -3.92 3.62
C CYS A 22 -7.08 -4.29 3.45
N CYS A 23 -7.84 -3.42 2.77
CA CYS A 23 -9.23 -3.62 2.39
C CYS A 23 -9.31 -3.81 0.87
N TYR A 24 -9.96 -4.88 0.43
CA TYR A 24 -10.00 -5.30 -0.98
C TYR A 24 -11.31 -6.01 -1.34
N GLY A 25 -11.57 -6.13 -2.64
CA GLY A 25 -12.77 -6.79 -3.18
C GLY A 25 -14.06 -6.03 -2.88
N SER A 26 -13.97 -4.72 -2.65
CA SER A 26 -15.08 -3.90 -2.19
C SER A 26 -15.97 -3.44 -3.32
N TYR A 27 -17.26 -3.24 -3.04
CA TYR A 27 -18.15 -2.46 -3.88
C TYR A 27 -18.17 -1.00 -3.45
N VAL A 28 -18.04 -0.09 -4.42
CA VAL A 28 -18.03 1.36 -4.21
C VAL A 28 -19.24 1.98 -4.88
N GLU A 29 -19.97 2.80 -4.13
CA GLU A 29 -21.10 3.58 -4.64
C GLU A 29 -20.60 4.93 -5.16
N TYR A 30 -20.82 5.20 -6.44
CA TYR A 30 -20.39 6.44 -7.10
C TYR A 30 -21.52 7.45 -7.20
N ASP A 31 -22.76 6.98 -7.28
CA ASP A 31 -23.96 7.80 -7.38
C ASP A 31 -25.13 7.17 -6.61
N PRO A 32 -25.56 7.78 -5.49
CA PRO A 32 -26.67 7.28 -4.68
C PRO A 32 -28.03 7.41 -5.35
N VAL A 33 -28.20 8.36 -6.27
CA VAL A 33 -29.49 8.60 -6.94
C VAL A 33 -29.75 7.52 -8.00
N ASN A 34 -28.70 7.11 -8.70
CA ASN A 34 -28.77 6.13 -9.78
C ASN A 34 -28.33 4.72 -9.36
N LEU A 35 -28.03 4.50 -8.07
CA LEU A 35 -27.53 3.23 -7.52
C LEU A 35 -26.32 2.68 -8.31
N ASN A 36 -25.42 3.56 -8.75
CA ASN A 36 -24.25 3.17 -9.53
C ASN A 36 -23.20 2.58 -8.58
N VAL A 37 -23.18 1.25 -8.51
CA VAL A 37 -22.28 0.46 -7.67
C VAL A 37 -21.34 -0.34 -8.57
N GLN A 38 -20.03 -0.26 -8.31
CA GLN A 38 -19.04 -1.03 -9.06
C GLN A 38 -18.12 -1.81 -8.13
N CYS A 39 -17.72 -3.00 -8.57
CA CYS A 39 -16.66 -3.75 -7.91
C CYS A 39 -15.33 -3.02 -8.13
N SER A 40 -14.65 -2.71 -7.03
CA SER A 40 -13.35 -2.07 -7.04
C SER A 40 -12.25 -3.11 -6.92
N ASN A 41 -11.33 -3.09 -7.87
CA ASN A 41 -10.07 -3.83 -7.79
C ASN A 41 -8.99 -3.07 -7.01
N ASN A 42 -9.30 -1.87 -6.51
CA ASN A 42 -8.35 -1.11 -5.73
C ASN A 42 -8.21 -1.70 -4.33
N ILE A 43 -6.98 -1.70 -3.83
CA ILE A 43 -6.68 -2.05 -2.45
C ILE A 43 -6.53 -0.75 -1.67
N ALA A 44 -7.43 -0.53 -0.71
CA ALA A 44 -7.28 0.56 0.25
C ALA A 44 -6.45 0.07 1.43
N THR A 45 -5.47 0.85 1.88
CA THR A 45 -4.63 0.45 3.01
C THR A 45 -4.50 1.55 4.03
N VAL A 46 -4.42 1.17 5.31
CA VAL A 46 -4.17 2.10 6.42
C VAL A 46 -3.25 1.44 7.44
N TRP A 47 -2.43 2.25 8.11
CA TRP A 47 -1.65 1.80 9.25
C TRP A 47 -2.52 1.81 10.51
N ILE A 48 -2.64 0.67 11.18
CA ILE A 48 -3.38 0.55 12.44
C ILE A 48 -2.55 1.13 13.59
N THR A 49 -1.23 0.96 13.52
CA THR A 49 -0.25 1.55 14.44
C THR A 49 0.74 2.38 13.64
N ILE A 50 1.38 3.39 14.25
CA ILE A 50 2.43 4.14 13.56
C ILE A 50 3.60 3.18 13.31
N PRO A 51 3.92 2.85 12.04
CA PRO A 51 4.98 1.90 11.76
C PRO A 51 6.34 2.54 12.07
N LYS A 52 7.38 1.71 12.23
CA LYS A 52 8.75 2.20 12.41
C LYS A 52 9.13 3.11 11.23
N LEU A 53 9.85 4.21 11.51
CA LEU A 53 10.29 5.19 10.49
C LEU A 53 10.92 4.51 9.27
N LYS A 54 11.77 3.50 9.49
CA LYS A 54 12.42 2.74 8.42
C LYS A 54 11.44 2.09 7.43
N ILE A 55 10.26 1.65 7.89
CA ILE A 55 9.23 1.06 7.04
C ILE A 55 8.57 2.14 6.19
N ILE A 56 8.26 3.30 6.79
CA ILE A 56 7.69 4.44 6.08
C ILE A 56 8.66 4.94 5.01
N SER A 57 9.94 5.10 5.37
CA SER A 57 11.00 5.51 4.45
C SER A 57 11.16 4.52 3.31
N TRP A 58 11.08 3.22 3.59
CA TRP A 58 11.13 2.19 2.56
C TRP A 58 9.96 2.27 1.58
N GLU A 59 8.72 2.36 2.08
CA GLU A 59 7.53 2.51 1.23
C GLU A 59 7.61 3.77 0.36
N ALA A 60 8.13 4.88 0.89
CA ALA A 60 8.37 6.09 0.12
C ALA A 60 9.42 5.87 -0.98
N ILE A 61 10.52 5.19 -0.69
CA ILE A 61 11.54 4.86 -1.69
C ILE A 61 10.94 4.02 -2.83
N VAL A 62 10.20 2.96 -2.49
CA VAL A 62 9.54 2.11 -3.49
C VAL A 62 8.49 2.87 -4.30
N HIS A 63 7.77 3.81 -3.68
CA HIS A 63 6.75 4.59 -4.37
C HIS A 63 7.35 5.60 -5.35
N TYR A 64 8.36 6.37 -4.91
CA TYR A 64 8.93 7.46 -5.71
C TYR A 64 10.03 7.02 -6.68
N PHE A 65 10.79 5.98 -6.33
CA PHE A 65 11.98 5.52 -7.08
C PHE A 65 11.84 4.08 -7.55
N LYS A 66 10.61 3.64 -7.83
CA LYS A 66 10.31 2.23 -8.17
C LYS A 66 11.27 1.72 -9.24
N LYS A 67 11.33 2.41 -10.38
CA LYS A 67 12.11 1.97 -11.55
C LYS A 67 13.60 1.87 -11.22
N GLU A 68 14.16 2.89 -10.60
CA GLU A 68 15.56 2.98 -10.21
C GLU A 68 15.93 1.86 -9.24
N MET A 69 15.03 1.52 -8.31
CA MET A 69 15.24 0.47 -7.34
C MET A 69 15.26 -0.93 -7.97
N PHE A 70 14.37 -1.21 -8.94
CA PHE A 70 14.32 -2.51 -9.64
C PHE A 70 15.42 -2.67 -10.71
N GLU A 71 15.92 -1.57 -11.28
CA GLU A 71 17.02 -1.58 -12.26
C GLU A 71 18.41 -1.52 -11.61
N SER A 72 18.49 -1.21 -10.32
CA SER A 72 19.76 -1.12 -9.59
C SER A 72 20.34 -2.49 -9.25
N SER A 73 21.67 -2.62 -9.36
CA SER A 73 22.37 -3.77 -8.80
C SER A 73 22.36 -3.76 -7.27
N ILE A 74 22.49 -4.94 -6.66
CA ILE A 74 22.57 -5.09 -5.19
C ILE A 74 23.74 -4.28 -4.63
N GLU A 75 24.87 -4.23 -5.33
CA GLU A 75 26.05 -3.45 -4.95
C GLU A 75 25.73 -1.95 -4.88
N ASN A 76 24.94 -1.44 -5.83
CA ASN A 76 24.52 -0.03 -5.84
C ASN A 76 23.55 0.25 -4.69
N LEU A 77 22.58 -0.64 -4.45
CA LEU A 77 21.63 -0.51 -3.34
C LEU A 77 22.33 -0.51 -1.97
N LYS A 78 23.36 -1.37 -1.80
CA LYS A 78 24.23 -1.36 -0.62
C LYS A 78 25.00 -0.04 -0.50
N LYS A 79 25.56 0.47 -1.61
CA LYS A 79 26.35 1.70 -1.63
C LYS A 79 25.57 2.94 -1.21
N ILE A 80 24.29 3.02 -1.56
CA ILE A 80 23.40 4.13 -1.15
C ILE A 80 22.83 3.96 0.28
N GLY A 81 23.17 2.87 0.97
CA GLY A 81 22.81 2.65 2.37
C GLY A 81 21.44 2.02 2.60
N ILE A 82 20.85 1.32 1.62
CA ILE A 82 19.60 0.58 1.83
C ILE A 82 19.86 -0.61 2.75
N PRO A 83 19.10 -0.78 3.84
CA PRO A 83 19.24 -1.94 4.73
C PRO A 83 19.01 -3.29 4.02
N PRO A 84 19.74 -4.36 4.40
CA PRO A 84 19.63 -5.67 3.76
C PRO A 84 18.23 -6.26 3.70
N GLU A 85 17.43 -6.05 4.75
CA GLU A 85 16.05 -6.56 4.79
C GLU A 85 15.16 -5.98 3.67
N PHE A 86 15.54 -4.86 3.06
CA PHE A 86 14.73 -4.18 2.05
C PHE A 86 15.15 -4.50 0.62
N TYR A 87 16.45 -4.48 0.29
CA TYR A 87 16.85 -4.86 -1.06
C TYR A 87 16.70 -6.36 -1.34
N ASN A 88 16.74 -7.22 -0.31
CA ASN A 88 16.41 -8.64 -0.48
C ASN A 88 14.96 -8.83 -0.94
N ARG A 89 14.03 -7.99 -0.46
CA ARG A 89 12.62 -8.02 -0.86
C ARG A 89 12.37 -7.60 -2.32
N ILE A 90 13.28 -6.84 -2.92
CA ILE A 90 13.18 -6.45 -4.34
C ILE A 90 13.39 -7.67 -5.25
N ILE A 91 14.23 -8.62 -4.82
CA ILE A 91 14.63 -9.80 -5.59
C ILE A 91 13.51 -10.87 -5.59
N GLU A 92 12.67 -10.86 -4.56
CA GLU A 92 11.60 -11.85 -4.35
C GLU A 92 10.23 -11.41 -4.92
N ALA A 93 10.12 -10.20 -5.47
CA ALA A 93 8.88 -9.60 -5.98
C ALA A 93 8.82 -9.59 -7.51
#